data_AF-T1BFH3-F1
#
_entry.id   AF-T1BFH3-F1
#
_cell.length_a   1.000
_cell.length_b   1.000
_cell.length_c   1.000
_cell.angle_alpha   90.00
_cell.angle_beta   90.00
_cell.angle_gamma   90.00
#
_symmetry.space_group_name_H-M   'P 1'
#
loop_
_entity.id
_entity.type
_entity.pdbx_description
1 polymer ?
#
loop_
_entity_poly.entity_id
_entity_poly.type
_entity_poly.pdbx_seq_one_letter_code
_entity_poly.pdbx_strand_id
1 'polypeptide(L)'
;TLGMLIGAAAFLIFTTLSYNFSYPEFGATLFLMGSGMGIFAAPNITAVMNSVAPQERGAASGMRTTLQNTGQTASMGIFFTIVLIGLSTRLGPSFTTSLQAAGAPILIPVFAKIPATSALFSAFLGYNPMQTILSLLPGSFSSLVSPAALATLYGKQWFPLALA
;
A
#
# COMPACT_ATOMS: atom_id res chain seq x y z
N THR A 1 -27.87 -1.80 7.73
CA THR A 1 -27.23 -0.76 8.57
C THR A 1 -26.23 -1.34 9.55
N LEU A 2 -26.59 -2.37 10.33
CA LEU A 2 -25.67 -3.04 11.26
C LEU A 2 -24.32 -3.44 10.62
N GLY A 3 -24.35 -4.06 9.43
CA GLY A 3 -23.13 -4.43 8.71
C GLY A 3 -22.21 -3.24 8.35
N MET A 4 -22.79 -2.07 8.04
CA MET A 4 -22.01 -0.85 7.80
C MET A 4 -21.37 -0.31 9.09
N LEU A 5 -22.07 -0.41 10.23
CA LEU A 5 -21.50 -0.02 11.53
C LEU A 5 -20.34 -0.94 11.93
N ILE A 6 -20.47 -2.25 11.70
CA ILE A 6 -19.37 -3.21 11.92
C ILE A 6 -18.18 -2.85 11.02
N GLY A 7 -18.42 -2.56 9.74
CA GLY A 7 -17.36 -2.13 8.81
C GLY A 7 -16.67 -0.83 9.27
N ALA A 8 -17.45 0.16 9.73
CA ALA A 8 -16.90 1.42 10.25
C ALA A 8 -16.06 1.21 11.52
N ALA A 9 -16.52 0.37 12.44
CA ALA A 9 -15.75 0.01 13.63
C ALA A 9 -14.44 -0.70 13.26
N ALA A 10 -14.47 -1.62 12.28
CA ALA A 10 -13.26 -2.29 11.80
C ALA A 10 -12.26 -1.30 11.17
N PHE A 11 -12.73 -0.30 10.40
CA PHE A 11 -11.86 0.77 9.90
C PHE A 11 -11.21 1.57 11.03
N LEU A 12 -11.95 1.90 12.08
CA LEU A 12 -11.39 2.60 13.24
C LEU A 12 -10.33 1.76 13.95
N ILE A 13 -10.56 0.45 14.11
CA ILE A 13 -9.55 -0.46 14.67
C ILE A 13 -8.30 -0.49 13.78
N PHE A 14 -8.44 -0.52 12.44
CA PHE A 14 -7.28 -0.42 11.54
C PHE A 14 -6.45 0.84 11.74
N THR A 15 -7.06 1.97 12.15
CA THR A 15 -6.29 3.20 12.44
C THR A 15 -5.49 3.14 13.75
N THR A 16 -5.83 2.23 14.67
CA THR A 16 -5.11 2.06 15.95
C THR A 16 -3.98 1.04 15.87
N LEU A 17 -3.93 0.23 14.81
CA LEU A 17 -2.88 -0.76 14.60
C LEU A 17 -1.53 -0.09 14.31
N SER A 18 -0.50 -0.52 15.03
CA SER A 18 0.89 -0.11 14.78
C SER A 18 1.46 -0.77 13.53
N TYR A 19 2.53 -0.21 12.96
CA TYR A 19 3.18 -0.79 11.76
C TYR A 19 3.72 -2.22 11.97
N ASN A 20 4.05 -2.59 13.22
CA ASN A 20 4.47 -3.93 13.60
C ASN A 20 3.37 -4.62 14.43
N PHE A 21 2.25 -4.94 13.77
CA PHE A 21 1.09 -5.55 14.42
C PHE A 21 1.20 -7.07 14.55
N SER A 22 0.46 -7.63 15.50
CA SER A 22 0.31 -9.07 15.63
C SER A 22 -0.71 -9.62 14.62
N TYR A 23 -0.41 -10.78 14.03
CA TYR A 23 -1.32 -11.40 13.06
C TYR A 23 -2.74 -11.68 13.61
N PRO A 24 -2.94 -12.16 14.86
CA PRO A 24 -4.28 -12.44 15.36
C PRO A 24 -5.19 -11.21 15.43
N GLU A 25 -4.65 -10.05 15.84
CA GLU A 25 -5.40 -8.79 15.89
C GLU A 25 -5.82 -8.32 14.49
N PHE A 26 -4.88 -8.36 13.55
CA PHE A 26 -5.13 -8.01 12.16
C PHE A 26 -6.14 -8.95 11.50
N GLY A 27 -5.97 -10.27 11.69
CA GLY A 27 -6.86 -11.30 11.15
C GLY A 27 -8.28 -11.20 11.73
N ALA A 28 -8.42 -10.96 13.03
CA ALA A 28 -9.72 -10.76 13.67
C ALA A 28 -10.42 -9.50 13.14
N THR A 29 -9.68 -8.40 12.95
CA THR A 29 -10.23 -7.15 12.40
C THR A 29 -10.67 -7.33 10.94
N LEU A 30 -9.89 -8.03 10.11
CA LEU A 30 -10.28 -8.41 8.75
C LEU A 30 -11.54 -9.28 8.74
N PHE A 31 -11.63 -10.25 9.64
CA PHE A 31 -12.80 -11.11 9.77
C PHE A 31 -14.06 -10.31 10.14
N LEU A 32 -13.94 -9.37 11.09
CA LEU A 32 -15.03 -8.46 11.48
C LEU A 32 -15.47 -7.60 10.29
N MET A 33 -14.51 -7.01 9.56
CA MET A 33 -14.80 -6.20 8.37
C MET A 33 -15.52 -7.00 7.28
N GLY A 34 -15.02 -8.20 6.96
CA GLY A 34 -15.62 -9.09 5.96
C GLY A 34 -17.02 -9.55 6.36
N SER A 35 -17.20 -9.91 7.63
CA SER A 35 -18.52 -10.27 8.17
C SER A 35 -19.51 -9.11 8.12
N GLY A 36 -19.09 -7.90 8.50
CA GLY A 36 -19.90 -6.69 8.41
C GLY A 36 -20.32 -6.36 6.98
N MET A 37 -19.38 -6.44 6.04
CA MET A 37 -19.65 -6.25 4.61
C MET A 37 -20.64 -7.30 4.07
N GLY A 38 -20.51 -8.58 4.45
CA GLY A 38 -21.43 -9.64 4.05
C GLY A 38 -22.86 -9.44 4.56
N ILE A 39 -23.00 -9.09 5.84
CA ILE A 39 -24.30 -8.78 6.48
C ILE A 39 -24.99 -7.61 5.79
N PHE A 40 -24.22 -6.60 5.34
CA PHE A 40 -24.78 -5.47 4.61
C PHE A 40 -25.09 -5.79 3.14
N ALA A 41 -24.20 -6.51 2.48
CA ALA A 41 -24.28 -6.74 1.04
C ALA A 41 -25.56 -7.49 0.67
N ALA A 42 -25.83 -8.65 1.28
CA ALA A 42 -26.94 -9.53 0.91
C ALA A 42 -28.32 -8.83 0.86
N PRO A 43 -28.83 -8.20 1.94
CA PRO A 43 -30.12 -7.51 1.90
C PRO A 43 -30.10 -6.29 0.98
N ASN A 44 -28.95 -5.61 0.83
CA ASN A 44 -28.82 -4.48 -0.09
C ASN A 44 -28.95 -4.91 -1.57
N ILE A 45 -28.37 -6.07 -1.95
CA ILE A 45 -28.56 -6.63 -3.30
C ILE A 45 -30.04 -6.91 -3.53
N THR A 46 -30.67 -7.62 -2.58
CA THR A 46 -32.07 -8.03 -2.70
C THR A 46 -33.01 -6.84 -2.79
N ALA A 47 -32.79 -5.79 -1.98
CA ALA A 47 -33.60 -4.57 -2.05
C ALA A 47 -33.53 -3.90 -3.43
N VAL A 48 -32.32 -3.76 -3.99
CA VAL A 48 -32.12 -3.19 -5.35
C VAL A 48 -32.76 -4.07 -6.43
N MET A 49 -32.66 -5.40 -6.33
CA MET A 49 -33.26 -6.31 -7.33
C MET A 49 -34.79 -6.40 -7.22
N ASN A 50 -35.35 -6.12 -6.04
CA ASN A 50 -36.80 -6.07 -5.82
C ASN A 50 -37.41 -4.74 -6.24
N SER A 51 -36.61 -3.67 -6.40
CA SER A 51 -37.11 -2.36 -6.86
C SER A 51 -37.25 -2.26 -8.38
N VAL A 52 -36.86 -3.29 -9.14
CA VAL A 52 -36.92 -3.32 -10.60
C VAL A 52 -37.83 -4.46 -11.08
N ALA A 53 -38.44 -4.28 -12.26
CA ALA A 53 -39.25 -5.31 -12.88
C ALA A 53 -38.40 -6.57 -13.17
N PRO A 54 -38.97 -7.79 -13.10
CA PRO A 54 -38.21 -9.04 -13.29
C PRO A 54 -37.41 -9.09 -14.60
N GLN A 55 -37.95 -8.51 -15.67
CA GLN A 55 -37.34 -8.45 -17.01
C GLN A 55 -36.08 -7.56 -17.02
N GLU A 56 -36.00 -6.57 -16.14
CA GLU A 56 -34.91 -5.58 -16.06
C GLU A 56 -33.81 -5.98 -15.06
N ARG A 57 -33.96 -7.08 -14.32
CA ARG A 57 -32.99 -7.51 -13.30
C ARG A 57 -31.58 -7.76 -13.86
N GLY A 58 -31.50 -8.23 -15.12
CA GLY A 58 -30.22 -8.39 -15.81
C GLY A 58 -29.50 -7.05 -15.99
N ALA A 59 -30.21 -6.04 -16.52
CA ALA A 59 -29.68 -4.69 -16.69
C ALA A 59 -29.34 -4.04 -15.34
N ALA A 60 -30.21 -4.18 -14.33
CA ALA A 60 -29.97 -3.65 -12.98
C ALA A 60 -28.72 -4.26 -12.32
N SER A 61 -28.50 -5.57 -12.46
CA SER A 61 -27.31 -6.25 -11.94
C SER A 61 -26.03 -5.78 -12.63
N GLY A 62 -26.09 -5.60 -13.96
CA GLY A 62 -25.01 -5.03 -14.76
C GLY A 62 -24.67 -3.61 -14.29
N MET A 63 -25.66 -2.73 -14.22
CA MET A 63 -25.48 -1.34 -13.76
C MET A 63 -24.90 -1.26 -12.35
N ARG A 64 -25.38 -2.11 -11.42
CA ARG A 64 -24.85 -2.18 -10.07
C ARG A 64 -23.37 -2.56 -10.06
N THR A 65 -23.00 -3.58 -10.82
CA THR A 65 -21.61 -4.06 -10.92
C THR A 65 -20.72 -2.99 -11.54
N THR A 66 -21.18 -2.30 -12.59
CA THR A 66 -20.49 -1.16 -13.19
C THR A 66 -20.26 -0.05 -12.16
N LEU A 67 -21.30 0.34 -11.41
CA LEU A 67 -21.17 1.37 -10.36
C LEU A 67 -20.22 0.94 -9.25
N GLN A 68 -20.25 -0.34 -8.84
CA GLN A 68 -19.32 -0.87 -7.85
C GLN A 68 -17.87 -0.82 -8.33
N ASN A 69 -17.59 -1.29 -9.56
CA ASN A 69 -16.24 -1.28 -10.13
C ASN A 69 -15.72 0.15 -10.36
N THR A 70 -16.59 1.06 -10.82
CA THR A 70 -16.25 2.48 -10.96
C THR A 70 -15.95 3.11 -9.59
N GLY A 71 -16.76 2.82 -8.58
CA GLY A 71 -16.53 3.27 -7.20
C GLY A 71 -15.23 2.74 -6.62
N GLN A 72 -14.91 1.46 -6.85
CA GLN A 72 -13.63 0.87 -6.44
C GLN A 72 -12.45 1.53 -7.16
N THR A 73 -12.53 1.74 -8.47
CA THR A 73 -11.48 2.41 -9.26
C THR A 73 -11.26 3.84 -8.77
N ALA A 74 -12.33 4.61 -8.56
CA ALA A 74 -12.24 5.97 -8.02
C ALA A 74 -11.62 5.99 -6.62
N SER A 75 -12.01 5.04 -5.76
CA SER A 75 -11.44 4.88 -4.42
C SER A 75 -9.95 4.56 -4.45
N MET A 76 -9.50 3.68 -5.36
CA MET A 76 -8.09 3.41 -5.57
C MET A 76 -7.33 4.66 -6.01
N GLY A 77 -7.90 5.48 -6.91
CA GLY A 77 -7.32 6.74 -7.33
C GLY A 77 -7.08 7.68 -6.14
N ILE A 78 -8.10 7.91 -5.33
CA ILE A 78 -8.00 8.74 -4.12
C ILE A 78 -6.97 8.17 -3.13
N PHE A 79 -7.04 6.86 -2.87
CA PHE A 79 -6.12 6.16 -1.98
C PHE A 79 -4.66 6.34 -2.41
N PHE A 80 -4.34 6.06 -3.67
CA PHE A 80 -2.98 6.22 -4.19
C PHE A 80 -2.53 7.68 -4.17
N THR A 81 -3.41 8.64 -4.49
CA THR A 81 -3.06 10.06 -4.38
C THR A 81 -2.66 10.43 -2.95
N ILE A 82 -3.44 10.05 -1.94
CA ILE A 82 -3.14 10.34 -0.53
C ILE A 82 -1.82 9.67 -0.12
N VAL A 83 -1.65 8.39 -0.45
CA VAL A 83 -0.43 7.63 -0.14
C VAL A 83 0.81 8.26 -0.79
N LEU A 84 0.73 8.68 -2.06
CA LEU A 84 1.87 9.26 -2.78
C LEU A 84 2.25 10.64 -2.26
N ILE A 85 1.27 11.48 -1.91
CA ILE A 85 1.56 12.78 -1.27
C ILE A 85 2.24 12.55 0.08
N GLY A 86 1.71 11.64 0.90
CA GLY A 86 2.30 11.32 2.20
C GLY A 86 3.71 10.73 2.09
N LEU A 87 3.95 9.85 1.11
CA LEU A 87 5.24 9.21 0.93
C LEU A 87 6.28 10.15 0.32
N SER A 88 5.93 10.90 -0.74
CA SER A 88 6.87 11.81 -1.41
C SER A 88 7.48 12.86 -0.48
N THR A 89 6.74 13.29 0.55
CA THR A 89 7.23 14.26 1.54
C THR A 89 8.19 13.65 2.58
N ARG A 90 8.07 12.36 2.89
CA ARG A 90 8.87 11.67 3.93
C ARG A 90 10.04 10.85 3.39
N LEU A 91 9.92 10.39 2.15
CA LEU A 91 10.83 9.43 1.53
C LEU A 91 12.25 9.98 1.35
N GLY A 92 12.39 11.23 0.89
CA GLY A 92 13.70 11.88 0.73
C GLY A 92 14.49 11.97 2.05
N PRO A 93 13.90 12.55 3.12
CA PRO A 93 14.53 12.60 4.44
C PRO A 93 14.86 11.22 5.04
N SER A 94 13.95 10.23 4.91
CA SER A 94 14.19 8.89 5.46
C SER A 94 15.34 8.17 4.74
N PHE A 95 15.41 8.26 3.41
CA PHE A 95 16.54 7.73 2.65
C PHE A 95 17.85 8.45 2.94
N THR A 96 17.80 9.78 3.12
CA THR A 96 18.99 10.57 3.48
C THR A 96 19.60 10.07 4.80
N THR A 97 18.76 9.92 5.82
CA THR A 97 19.18 9.44 7.15
C THR A 97 19.68 7.99 7.09
N SER A 98 18.96 7.13 6.38
CA SER A 98 19.29 5.70 6.27
C SER A 98 20.57 5.44 5.47
N LEU A 99 20.82 6.21 4.40
CA LEU A 99 22.05 6.13 3.61
C LEU A 99 23.26 6.69 4.36
N GLN A 100 23.08 7.75 5.16
CA GLN A 100 24.12 8.26 6.04
C GLN A 100 24.51 7.22 7.10
N ALA A 101 23.53 6.61 7.76
CA ALA A 101 23.75 5.55 8.74
C ALA A 101 24.43 4.30 8.13
N ALA A 102 24.08 3.96 6.88
CA ALA A 102 24.71 2.88 6.15
C ALA A 102 26.12 3.22 5.62
N GLY A 103 26.59 4.46 5.75
CA GLY A 103 27.90 4.89 5.23
C GLY A 103 27.96 5.06 3.71
N ALA A 104 26.81 5.30 3.06
CA ALA A 104 26.69 5.49 1.61
C ALA A 104 26.06 6.85 1.22
N PRO A 105 26.54 8.00 1.75
CA PRO A 105 25.95 9.32 1.46
C PRO A 105 26.04 9.70 -0.03
N ILE A 106 26.98 9.13 -0.76
CA ILE A 106 27.15 9.35 -2.21
C ILE A 106 25.91 8.93 -3.03
N LEU A 107 25.05 8.06 -2.49
CA LEU A 107 23.84 7.59 -3.15
C LEU A 107 22.63 8.50 -2.91
N ILE A 108 22.70 9.49 -2.01
CA ILE A 108 21.58 10.38 -1.68
C ILE A 108 21.00 11.07 -2.94
N PRO A 109 21.80 11.64 -3.87
CA PRO A 109 21.28 12.29 -5.07
C PRO A 109 20.58 11.31 -6.04
N VAL A 110 20.93 10.02 -5.98
CA VAL A 110 20.30 8.97 -6.78
C VAL A 110 18.94 8.62 -6.19
N PHE A 111 18.88 8.44 -4.87
CA PHE A 111 17.66 8.11 -4.14
C PHE A 111 16.63 9.23 -4.14
N ALA A 112 17.08 10.50 -4.18
CA ALA A 112 16.20 11.66 -4.31
C ALA A 112 15.38 11.67 -5.62
N LYS A 113 15.82 10.93 -6.65
CA LYS A 113 15.14 10.83 -7.95
C LYS A 113 14.25 9.59 -8.08
N ILE A 114 14.20 8.72 -7.07
CA ILE A 114 13.38 7.51 -7.11
C ILE A 114 11.91 7.91 -6.93
N PRO A 115 11.02 7.52 -7.86
CA PRO A 115 9.59 7.74 -7.68
C PRO A 115 9.07 7.08 -6.41
N ALA A 116 8.27 7.79 -5.61
CA ALA A 116 7.66 7.23 -4.41
C ALA A 116 6.80 5.99 -4.70
N THR A 117 6.16 5.95 -5.88
CA THR A 117 5.43 4.79 -6.39
C THR A 117 6.31 3.54 -6.47
N SER A 118 7.47 3.62 -7.13
CA SER A 118 8.34 2.45 -7.33
C SER A 118 8.92 1.95 -6.02
N ALA A 119 9.27 2.86 -5.11
CA ALA A 119 9.73 2.50 -3.78
C ALA A 119 8.65 1.76 -2.96
N LEU A 120 7.41 2.26 -2.99
CA LEU A 120 6.27 1.63 -2.31
C LEU A 120 6.00 0.23 -2.85
N PHE A 121 5.92 0.06 -4.18
CA PHE A 121 5.67 -1.25 -4.78
C PHE A 121 6.83 -2.23 -4.56
N SER A 122 8.07 -1.74 -4.53
CA SER A 122 9.23 -2.59 -4.22
C SER A 122 9.15 -3.15 -2.80
N ALA A 123 8.81 -2.30 -1.83
CA ALA A 123 8.61 -2.71 -0.44
C ALA A 123 7.41 -3.66 -0.30
N PHE A 124 6.30 -3.38 -1.00
CA PHE A 124 5.11 -4.22 -0.96
C PHE A 124 5.34 -5.62 -1.55
N LEU A 125 6.11 -5.72 -2.64
CA LEU A 125 6.50 -6.99 -3.24
C LEU A 125 7.64 -7.69 -2.49
N GLY A 126 8.20 -7.05 -1.45
CA GLY A 126 9.22 -7.62 -0.59
C GLY A 126 10.58 -7.83 -1.27
N TYR A 127 10.85 -7.16 -2.40
CA TYR A 127 12.15 -7.23 -3.05
C TYR A 127 12.98 -5.99 -2.73
N ASN A 128 14.30 -6.18 -2.75
CA ASN A 128 15.25 -5.09 -2.56
C ASN A 128 15.70 -4.55 -3.94
N PRO A 129 15.34 -3.30 -4.31
CA PRO A 129 15.70 -2.72 -5.62
C PRO A 129 17.16 -2.30 -5.71
N MET A 130 17.96 -2.43 -4.64
CA MET A 130 19.36 -1.97 -4.62
C MET A 130 20.20 -2.55 -5.75
N GLN A 131 19.99 -3.81 -6.13
CA GLN A 131 20.72 -4.42 -7.24
C GLN A 131 20.43 -3.73 -8.57
N THR A 132 19.16 -3.43 -8.85
CA THR A 132 18.76 -2.70 -10.05
C THR A 132 19.30 -1.27 -10.01
N ILE A 133 19.16 -0.57 -8.87
CA ILE A 133 19.61 0.83 -8.73
C ILE A 133 21.12 0.93 -8.95
N LEU A 134 21.92 0.05 -8.34
CA LEU A 134 23.37 0.08 -8.46
C LEU A 134 23.85 -0.35 -9.86
N SER A 135 23.13 -1.24 -10.54
CA SER A 135 23.45 -1.63 -11.92
C SER A 135 23.28 -0.51 -12.95
N LEU A 136 22.47 0.50 -12.62
CA LEU A 136 22.23 1.68 -13.47
C LEU A 136 23.28 2.78 -13.25
N LEU A 137 24.09 2.68 -12.19
CA LEU A 137 25.11 3.68 -11.89
C LEU A 137 26.42 3.35 -12.62
N PRO A 138 27.20 4.38 -13.01
CA PRO A 138 28.55 4.16 -13.53
C PRO A 138 29.39 3.33 -12.54
N GLY A 139 30.21 2.41 -13.06
CA GLY A 139 31.04 1.52 -12.24
C GLY A 139 32.02 2.22 -11.29
N SER A 140 32.21 3.54 -11.42
CA SER A 140 32.96 4.37 -10.46
C SER A 140 32.25 4.59 -9.13
N PHE A 141 30.93 4.38 -9.03
CA PHE A 141 30.20 4.54 -7.77
C PHE A 141 30.42 3.37 -6.80
N SER A 142 30.63 2.15 -7.31
CA SER A 142 30.82 0.97 -6.46
C SER A 142 32.16 0.97 -5.73
N SER A 143 33.18 1.65 -6.26
CA SER A 143 34.48 1.84 -5.59
C SER A 143 34.47 2.94 -4.53
N LEU A 144 33.46 3.83 -4.55
CA LEU A 144 33.29 4.92 -3.58
C LEU A 144 32.46 4.53 -2.35
N VAL A 145 31.77 3.39 -2.40
CA VAL A 145 30.97 2.85 -1.30
C VAL A 145 31.72 1.71 -0.64
N SER A 146 31.80 1.72 0.69
CA SER A 146 32.50 0.64 1.41
C SER A 146 31.84 -0.73 1.18
N PRO A 147 32.59 -1.84 1.15
CA PRO A 147 32.01 -3.18 1.01
C PRO A 147 31.01 -3.53 2.12
N ALA A 148 31.21 -3.02 3.34
CA ALA A 148 30.30 -3.19 4.46
C ALA A 148 28.96 -2.45 4.26
N ALA A 149 29.01 -1.23 3.71
CA ALA A 149 27.83 -0.48 3.32
C ALA A 149 27.05 -1.23 2.22
N LEU A 150 27.73 -1.72 1.18
CA LEU A 150 27.09 -2.52 0.12
C LEU A 150 26.42 -3.78 0.66
N ALA A 151 27.06 -4.53 1.56
CA ALA A 151 26.45 -5.71 2.19
C ALA A 151 25.16 -5.37 2.95
N THR A 152 25.14 -4.23 3.64
CA THR A 152 23.95 -3.73 4.36
C THR A 152 22.84 -3.35 3.38
N LEU A 153 23.19 -2.59 2.33
CA LEU A 153 22.23 -2.14 1.32
C LEU A 153 21.59 -3.32 0.57
N TYR A 154 22.35 -4.36 0.23
CA TYR A 154 21.81 -5.56 -0.43
C TYR A 154 20.95 -6.44 0.50
N GLY A 155 20.97 -6.19 1.81
CA GLY A 155 20.15 -6.93 2.78
C GLY A 155 18.65 -6.74 2.54
N LYS A 156 17.86 -7.79 2.80
CA LYS A 156 16.38 -7.74 2.61
C LYS A 156 15.66 -6.80 3.58
N GLN A 157 16.29 -6.46 4.70
CA GLN A 157 15.69 -5.67 5.76
C GLN A 157 15.97 -4.17 5.62
N TRP A 158 17.08 -3.77 4.99
CA TRP A 158 17.47 -2.37 4.95
C TRP A 158 16.47 -1.52 4.17
N PHE A 159 16.05 -1.96 2.98
CA PHE A 159 15.17 -1.14 2.13
C PHE A 159 13.78 -0.90 2.73
N PRO A 160 13.07 -1.91 3.29
CA PRO A 160 11.82 -1.68 4.02
C PRO A 160 11.99 -0.75 5.23
N LEU A 161 13.10 -0.88 5.97
CA LEU A 161 13.37 -0.03 7.13
C LEU A 161 13.74 1.40 6.75
N ALA A 162 14.38 1.59 5.59
CA ALA A 162 14.72 2.91 5.06
C ALA A 162 13.51 3.68 4.53
N LEU A 163 12.34 3.03 4.42
CA LEU A 163 11.06 3.62 4.07
C LEU A 163 10.16 3.91 5.28
N ALA A 164 10.44 3.28 6.41
CA ALA A 164 9.73 3.50 7.68
C ALA A 164 10.09 4.87 8.29
#